data_AF-A0A6L3F677-F1
#
_entry.id   AF-A0A6L3F677-F1
#
_cell.length_a   1.000
_cell.length_b   1.000
_cell.length_c   1.000
_cell.angle_alpha   90.00
_cell.angle_beta   90.00
_cell.angle_gamma   90.00
#
_symmetry.space_group_name_H-M   'P 1'
#
loop_
_entity.id
_entity.type
_entity.pdbx_description
1 polymer ?
#
loop_
_entity_poly.entity_id
_entity_poly.type
_entity_poly.pdbx_seq_one_letter_code
_entity_poly.pdbx_strand_id
1 'polypeptide(L)'
;MSEMLTAKDIQDLLQVDRSTVYRMAEAGRIPAIKVGRQWRFPTPQIESWMQTQGTAVSPPITHFQTTHPTDFASQLPVACVQLIQDTFADALGIMIIITDMDGKPITEFSNPCAFFTALSNVSELWDKCMVHWREMAADLSLEPQFMPSFLGLLCARGLIRVGHELKGMVFVGGVAPDNWPLSPTEIEKLADELNIAPERIEAHINDVFEMDLDRRTEVLTFVQRIANIVSHIMHERNALLA
;
A
#
# COMPACT_ATOMS: atom_id res chain seq x y z
N MET A 1 23.79 -32.31 12.67
CA MET A 1 23.85 -31.62 13.97
C MET A 1 23.21 -30.26 13.76
N SER A 2 22.16 -29.90 14.50
CA SER A 2 21.52 -28.59 14.32
C SER A 2 22.42 -27.50 14.90
N GLU A 3 23.13 -26.77 14.03
CA GLU A 3 23.86 -25.58 14.43
C GLU A 3 22.87 -24.49 14.88
N MET A 4 23.18 -23.84 15.99
CA MET A 4 22.34 -22.83 16.62
C MET A 4 23.16 -21.56 16.78
N LEU A 5 22.70 -20.48 16.17
CA LEU A 5 23.30 -19.16 16.26
C LEU A 5 22.88 -18.45 17.54
N THR A 6 23.75 -17.56 18.02
CA THR A 6 23.48 -16.66 19.13
C THR A 6 22.92 -15.33 18.63
N ALA A 7 22.36 -14.52 19.54
CA ALA A 7 21.91 -13.18 19.18
C ALA A 7 23.04 -12.32 18.58
N LYS A 8 24.29 -12.52 19.02
CA LYS A 8 25.45 -11.80 18.47
C LYS A 8 25.72 -12.20 17.03
N ASP A 9 25.66 -13.50 16.73
CA ASP A 9 25.87 -13.99 15.36
C ASP A 9 24.78 -13.44 14.41
N ILE A 10 23.54 -13.31 14.90
CA ILE A 10 22.45 -12.68 14.14
C ILE A 10 22.67 -11.17 13.96
N GLN A 11 23.22 -10.47 14.95
CA GLN A 11 23.59 -9.06 14.79
C GLN A 11 24.64 -8.88 13.69
N ASP A 12 25.67 -9.72 13.70
CA ASP A 12 26.77 -9.65 12.73
C ASP A 12 26.26 -10.06 11.32
N LEU A 13 25.33 -11.01 11.25
CA LEU A 13 24.74 -11.50 10.00
C LEU A 13 23.74 -10.51 9.37
N LEU A 14 22.91 -9.84 10.17
CA LEU A 14 21.86 -8.93 9.70
C LEU A 14 22.25 -7.45 9.78
N GLN A 15 23.41 -7.13 10.36
CA GLN A 15 23.89 -5.77 10.58
C GLN A 15 22.89 -4.89 11.35
N VAL A 16 22.22 -5.47 12.36
CA VAL A 16 21.28 -4.77 13.24
C VAL A 16 21.75 -4.79 14.70
N ASP A 17 21.23 -3.86 15.50
CA ASP A 17 21.56 -3.80 16.92
C ASP A 17 20.96 -4.97 17.71
N ARG A 18 21.57 -5.28 18.86
CA ARG A 18 21.17 -6.39 19.72
C ARG A 18 19.74 -6.29 20.22
N SER A 19 19.27 -5.07 20.51
CA SER A 19 17.93 -4.84 21.04
C SER A 19 16.87 -5.12 19.98
N THR A 20 17.17 -4.82 18.71
CA THR A 20 16.34 -5.18 17.56
C THR A 20 16.25 -6.69 17.37
N VAL A 21 17.37 -7.43 17.48
CA VAL A 21 17.35 -8.91 17.42
C VAL A 21 16.45 -9.50 18.50
N TYR A 22 16.54 -9.02 19.74
CA TYR A 22 15.67 -9.49 20.83
C TYR A 22 14.20 -9.15 20.59
N ARG A 23 13.90 -7.92 20.15
CA ARG A 23 12.53 -7.50 19.82
C ARG A 23 11.94 -8.31 18.67
N MET A 24 12.74 -8.66 17.67
CA MET A 24 12.30 -9.51 16.55
C MET A 24 11.99 -10.93 17.02
N ALA A 25 12.84 -11.51 17.87
CA ALA A 25 12.63 -12.84 18.43
C ALA A 25 11.38 -12.89 19.32
N GLU A 26 11.18 -11.87 20.16
CA GLU A 26 10.02 -11.78 21.05
C GLU A 26 8.71 -11.54 20.30
N ALA A 27 8.75 -10.77 19.20
CA ALA A 27 7.62 -10.56 18.30
C ALA A 27 7.39 -11.69 17.29
N GLY A 28 8.19 -12.77 17.32
CA GLY A 28 8.08 -13.89 16.39
C GLY A 28 8.43 -13.57 14.92
N ARG A 29 9.09 -12.43 14.67
CA ARG A 29 9.44 -11.95 13.31
C ARG A 29 10.69 -12.58 12.74
N ILE A 30 11.46 -13.29 13.57
CA ILE A 30 12.62 -14.09 13.19
C ILE A 30 12.51 -15.45 13.87
N PRO A 31 12.78 -16.57 13.19
CA PRO A 31 12.73 -17.90 13.79
C PRO A 31 13.72 -18.01 14.96
N ALA A 32 13.18 -18.12 16.17
CA ALA A 32 13.98 -18.15 17.38
C ALA A 32 13.34 -19.08 18.42
N ILE A 33 14.20 -19.78 19.17
CA ILE A 33 13.81 -20.65 20.27
C ILE A 33 14.37 -20.07 21.55
N LYS A 34 13.52 -19.91 22.56
CA LYS A 34 13.93 -19.45 23.89
C LYS A 34 14.43 -20.64 24.70
N VAL A 35 15.74 -20.65 25.00
CA VAL A 35 16.39 -21.68 25.82
C VAL A 35 16.87 -21.02 27.12
N GLY A 36 16.09 -21.21 28.19
CA GLY A 36 16.30 -20.52 29.46
C GLY A 36 16.16 -19.00 29.30
N ARG A 37 17.22 -18.25 29.62
CA ARG A 37 17.26 -16.77 29.50
C ARG A 37 17.82 -16.28 28.17
N GLN A 38 18.11 -17.17 27.23
CA GLN A 38 18.77 -16.83 25.98
C GLN A 38 17.94 -17.26 24.78
N TRP A 39 17.97 -16.44 23.74
CA TRP A 39 17.44 -16.82 22.44
C TRP A 39 18.51 -17.58 21.66
N ARG A 40 18.05 -18.59 20.92
CA ARG A 40 18.85 -19.37 19.99
C ARG A 40 18.14 -19.42 18.65
N PHE A 41 18.92 -19.33 17.59
CA PHE A 41 18.41 -19.17 16.24
C PHE A 41 18.89 -20.36 15.41
N PRO A 42 18.01 -21.31 15.05
CA PRO A 42 18.44 -22.49 14.30
C PRO A 42 18.98 -22.07 12.93
N THR A 43 20.25 -22.36 12.63
CA THR A 43 20.90 -21.98 11.37
C THR A 43 20.05 -22.31 10.13
N PRO A 44 19.50 -23.53 9.94
CA PRO A 44 18.71 -23.83 8.75
C PRO A 44 17.38 -23.04 8.67
N GLN A 45 16.81 -22.66 9.82
CA GLN A 45 15.60 -21.81 9.84
C GLN A 45 15.94 -20.36 9.55
N ILE A 46 17.09 -19.87 10.01
CA ILE A 46 17.57 -18.52 9.69
C ILE A 46 17.98 -18.41 8.23
N GLU A 47 18.69 -19.39 7.68
CA GLU A 47 19.03 -19.42 6.26
C GLU A 47 17.77 -19.45 5.40
N SER A 48 16.80 -20.32 5.72
CA SER A 48 15.51 -20.36 5.03
C SER A 48 14.74 -19.05 5.20
N TRP A 49 14.74 -18.44 6.38
CA TRP A 49 14.07 -17.16 6.63
C TRP A 49 14.75 -16.01 5.88
N MET A 50 16.08 -15.95 5.85
CA MET A 50 16.84 -14.99 5.06
C MET A 50 16.60 -15.18 3.55
N GLN A 51 16.48 -16.43 3.10
CA GLN A 51 16.04 -16.71 1.75
C GLN A 51 14.62 -16.21 1.55
N THR A 52 13.64 -16.48 2.41
CA THR A 52 12.27 -15.95 2.27
C THR A 52 12.20 -14.41 2.31
N GLN A 53 13.10 -13.74 3.05
CA GLN A 53 13.23 -12.28 3.06
C GLN A 53 13.98 -11.75 1.83
N GLY A 54 14.94 -12.49 1.27
CA GLY A 54 15.67 -12.18 0.03
C GLY A 54 15.01 -12.72 -1.26
N THR A 55 14.02 -13.58 -1.11
CA THR A 55 13.09 -14.14 -2.09
C THR A 55 11.67 -13.87 -1.65
N ALA A 56 11.43 -12.66 -1.15
CA ALA A 56 10.27 -11.94 -1.65
C ALA A 56 10.49 -11.73 -3.15
N VAL A 57 10.33 -12.83 -3.91
CA VAL A 57 9.72 -12.73 -5.22
C VAL A 57 8.31 -12.31 -4.88
N SER A 58 8.14 -11.00 -4.66
CA SER A 58 6.92 -10.35 -5.06
C SER A 58 6.59 -10.94 -6.44
N PRO A 59 5.35 -11.36 -6.73
CA PRO A 59 4.94 -11.42 -8.14
C PRO A 59 5.41 -10.11 -8.78
N PRO A 60 5.86 -10.08 -10.05
CA PRO A 60 6.45 -8.88 -10.61
C PRO A 60 5.45 -7.72 -10.47
N ILE A 61 5.59 -6.95 -9.39
CA ILE A 61 4.99 -5.64 -9.23
C ILE A 61 5.94 -4.83 -10.08
N THR A 62 5.44 -4.44 -11.25
CA THR A 62 6.11 -3.50 -12.14
C THR A 62 6.65 -2.35 -11.29
N HIS A 63 7.96 -2.32 -11.08
CA HIS A 63 8.62 -1.15 -10.53
C HIS A 63 8.33 0.00 -11.49
N PHE A 64 7.45 0.92 -11.09
CA PHE A 64 7.30 2.17 -11.80
C PHE A 64 8.54 3.01 -11.52
N GLN A 65 9.52 2.91 -12.40
CA GLN A 65 10.56 3.92 -12.47
C GLN A 65 9.88 5.25 -12.83
N THR A 66 9.73 6.13 -11.84
CA THR A 66 9.24 7.49 -12.06
C THR A 66 10.20 8.20 -13.02
N THR A 67 9.80 8.33 -14.28
CA THR A 67 10.46 9.26 -15.20
C THR A 67 10.07 10.67 -14.75
N HIS A 68 11.03 11.38 -14.17
CA HIS A 68 10.93 12.69 -13.52
C HIS A 68 10.18 12.70 -12.16
N PRO A 69 10.88 12.96 -11.05
CA PRO A 69 10.25 13.30 -9.78
C PRO A 69 9.45 14.60 -9.96
N THR A 70 8.18 14.61 -9.56
CA THR A 70 7.49 15.87 -9.31
C THR A 70 8.13 16.58 -8.12
N ASP A 71 7.96 17.91 -8.02
CA ASP A 71 8.45 18.70 -6.87
C ASP A 71 7.95 18.11 -5.53
N PHE A 72 6.74 17.53 -5.53
CA PHE A 72 6.20 16.85 -4.36
C PHE A 72 6.95 15.55 -4.03
N ALA A 73 7.16 14.65 -5.00
CA ALA A 73 7.84 13.37 -4.75
C ALA A 73 9.31 13.56 -4.31
N SER A 74 10.00 14.59 -4.80
CA SER A 74 11.38 14.88 -4.42
C SER A 74 11.53 15.46 -3.01
N GLN A 75 10.50 16.16 -2.53
CA GLN A 75 10.47 16.75 -1.18
C GLN A 75 10.07 15.74 -0.10
N LEU A 76 9.32 14.68 -0.44
CA LEU A 76 8.76 13.76 0.53
C LEU A 76 9.77 12.66 0.95
N PRO A 77 9.88 12.32 2.26
CA PRO A 77 10.61 11.13 2.67
C PRO A 77 9.79 9.87 2.37
N VAL A 78 9.72 9.48 1.09
CA VAL A 78 8.82 8.44 0.56
C VAL A 78 8.89 7.13 1.36
N ALA A 79 10.09 6.66 1.72
CA ALA A 79 10.24 5.43 2.51
C ALA A 79 9.58 5.50 3.91
N CYS A 80 9.62 6.67 4.57
CA CYS A 80 8.94 6.86 5.86
C CYS A 80 7.42 6.89 5.67
N VAL A 81 6.97 7.56 4.62
CA VAL A 81 5.54 7.66 4.29
C VAL A 81 4.97 6.29 3.91
N GLN A 82 5.71 5.45 3.18
CA GLN A 82 5.33 4.09 2.86
C GLN A 82 5.07 3.26 4.13
N LEU A 83 5.95 3.34 5.14
CA LEU A 83 5.76 2.59 6.40
C LEU A 83 4.49 3.03 7.15
N ILE A 84 4.19 4.33 7.13
CA ILE A 84 2.96 4.87 7.71
C ILE A 84 1.75 4.36 6.93
N GLN A 85 1.83 4.43 5.59
CA GLN A 85 0.79 3.94 4.69
C GLN A 85 0.49 2.46 4.93
N ASP A 86 1.52 1.61 4.96
CA ASP A 86 1.40 0.16 5.21
C ASP A 86 0.69 -0.10 6.54
N THR A 87 1.11 0.61 7.60
CA THR A 87 0.52 0.47 8.93
C THR A 87 -0.98 0.79 8.93
N PHE A 88 -1.39 1.87 8.26
CA PHE A 88 -2.80 2.23 8.17
C PHE A 88 -3.59 1.30 7.24
N ALA A 89 -2.99 0.85 6.14
CA ALA A 89 -3.62 -0.07 5.20
C ALA A 89 -3.93 -1.42 5.88
N ASP A 90 -3.00 -1.92 6.69
CA ASP A 90 -3.18 -3.14 7.49
C ASP A 90 -4.24 -2.94 8.59
N ALA A 91 -4.17 -1.83 9.33
CA ALA A 91 -5.12 -1.55 10.42
C ALA A 91 -6.55 -1.30 9.90
N LEU A 92 -6.68 -0.67 8.74
CA LEU A 92 -7.97 -0.39 8.12
C LEU A 92 -8.49 -1.57 7.30
N GLY A 93 -7.62 -2.51 6.91
CA GLY A 93 -7.98 -3.59 6.00
C GLY A 93 -8.43 -3.04 4.64
N ILE A 94 -7.70 -2.04 4.11
CA ILE A 94 -8.04 -1.39 2.84
C ILE A 94 -6.79 -1.08 2.04
N MET A 95 -6.95 -1.04 0.72
CA MET A 95 -5.90 -0.61 -0.19
C MET A 95 -5.63 0.88 -0.03
N ILE A 96 -4.35 1.27 0.03
CA ILE A 96 -3.92 2.68 0.09
C ILE A 96 -2.82 2.95 -0.94
N ILE A 97 -2.88 4.12 -1.58
CA ILE A 97 -1.79 4.68 -2.40
C ILE A 97 -1.77 6.20 -2.30
N ILE A 98 -0.59 6.80 -2.29
CA ILE A 98 -0.39 8.25 -2.39
C ILE A 98 0.07 8.64 -3.80
N THR A 99 -0.55 9.70 -4.33
CA THR A 99 -0.23 10.30 -5.64
C THR A 99 0.03 11.80 -5.51
N ASP A 100 0.59 12.40 -6.56
CA ASP A 100 0.49 13.85 -6.76
C ASP A 100 -0.90 14.27 -7.30
N MET A 101 -1.06 15.56 -7.58
CA MET A 101 -2.30 16.13 -8.12
C MET A 101 -2.57 15.78 -9.60
N ASP A 102 -1.57 15.27 -10.33
CA ASP A 102 -1.75 14.77 -11.70
C ASP A 102 -2.14 13.28 -11.72
N GLY A 103 -2.31 12.67 -10.55
CA GLY A 103 -2.63 11.25 -10.39
C GLY A 103 -1.41 10.34 -10.52
N LYS A 104 -0.18 10.86 -10.57
CA LYS A 104 1.02 10.03 -10.65
C LYS A 104 1.32 9.41 -9.28
N PRO A 105 1.53 8.09 -9.19
CA PRO A 105 1.97 7.43 -7.96
C PRO A 105 3.25 8.04 -7.38
N ILE A 106 3.25 8.25 -6.06
CA ILE A 106 4.43 8.64 -5.26
C ILE A 106 4.90 7.47 -4.38
N THR A 107 3.96 6.61 -3.99
CA THR A 107 4.17 5.43 -3.16
C THR A 107 3.72 4.19 -3.92
N GLU A 108 4.16 3.03 -3.45
CA GLU A 108 3.63 1.75 -3.90
C GLU A 108 2.28 1.48 -3.21
N PHE A 109 1.50 0.54 -3.73
CA PHE A 109 0.25 0.12 -3.07
C PHE A 109 0.53 -0.60 -1.75
N SER A 110 -0.24 -0.22 -0.73
CA SER A 110 -0.36 -1.00 0.50
C SER A 110 -1.67 -1.78 0.49
N ASN A 111 -1.62 -3.05 0.88
CA ASN A 111 -2.77 -3.94 1.02
C ASN A 111 -3.77 -3.92 -0.18
N PRO A 112 -3.32 -4.13 -1.43
CA PRO A 112 -4.25 -4.23 -2.56
C PRO A 112 -5.14 -5.47 -2.41
N CYS A 113 -6.42 -5.35 -2.78
CA CYS A 113 -7.30 -6.52 -2.84
C CYS A 113 -6.85 -7.49 -3.95
N ALA A 114 -7.22 -8.77 -3.85
CA ALA A 114 -6.78 -9.76 -4.83
C ALA A 114 -7.37 -9.52 -6.22
N PHE A 115 -8.58 -8.96 -6.32
CA PHE A 115 -9.16 -8.48 -7.58
C PHE A 115 -8.25 -7.48 -8.29
N PHE A 116 -7.83 -6.42 -7.59
CA PHE A 116 -6.94 -5.41 -8.17
C PHE A 116 -5.56 -6.00 -8.50
N THR A 117 -5.03 -6.85 -7.63
CA THR A 117 -3.74 -7.53 -7.83
C THR A 117 -3.74 -8.43 -9.06
N ALA A 118 -4.85 -9.13 -9.34
CA ALA A 118 -4.97 -9.97 -10.53
C ALA A 118 -4.90 -9.17 -11.84
N LEU A 119 -5.29 -7.89 -11.79
CA LEU A 119 -5.30 -6.97 -12.92
C LEU A 119 -4.05 -6.09 -13.01
N SER A 120 -3.22 -6.01 -11.96
CA SER A 120 -2.11 -5.04 -11.87
C SER A 120 -1.03 -5.18 -12.94
N ASN A 121 -0.96 -6.33 -13.63
CA ASN A 121 -0.04 -6.57 -14.74
C ASN A 121 -0.59 -6.12 -16.10
N VAL A 122 -1.78 -5.51 -16.15
CA VAL A 122 -2.39 -4.95 -17.34
C VAL A 122 -1.99 -3.48 -17.46
N SER A 123 -1.37 -3.08 -18.56
CA SER A 123 -0.90 -1.69 -18.78
C SER A 123 -2.04 -0.67 -18.76
N GLU A 124 -3.14 -1.00 -19.42
CA GLU A 124 -4.33 -0.18 -19.61
C GLU A 124 -5.02 0.14 -18.28
N LEU A 125 -4.86 -0.73 -17.28
CA LEU A 125 -5.36 -0.49 -15.92
C LEU A 125 -4.72 0.77 -15.33
N TRP A 126 -3.41 0.93 -15.50
CA TRP A 126 -2.64 2.02 -14.92
C TRP A 126 -2.99 3.36 -15.52
N ASP A 127 -3.11 3.41 -16.85
CA ASP A 127 -3.52 4.61 -17.57
C ASP A 127 -4.92 5.07 -17.12
N LYS A 128 -5.85 4.13 -16.97
CA LYS A 128 -7.20 4.42 -16.45
C LYS A 128 -7.19 4.85 -14.98
N CYS A 129 -6.38 4.23 -14.12
CA CYS A 129 -6.20 4.66 -12.73
C CYS A 129 -5.70 6.10 -12.64
N MET A 130 -4.65 6.45 -13.38
CA MET A 130 -4.08 7.80 -13.37
C MET A 130 -5.08 8.85 -13.86
N VAL A 131 -5.80 8.55 -14.95
CA VAL A 131 -6.87 9.44 -15.45
C VAL A 131 -7.95 9.65 -14.38
N HIS A 132 -8.43 8.56 -13.78
CA HIS A 132 -9.47 8.65 -12.75
C HIS A 132 -9.01 9.41 -11.50
N TRP A 133 -7.80 9.17 -11.01
CA TRP A 133 -7.24 9.90 -9.88
C TRP A 133 -7.07 11.38 -10.18
N ARG A 134 -6.65 11.73 -11.40
CA ARG A 134 -6.55 13.13 -11.84
C ARG A 134 -7.92 13.81 -11.91
N GLU A 135 -8.96 13.12 -12.37
CA GLU A 135 -10.34 13.61 -12.34
C GLU A 135 -10.80 13.86 -10.90
N MET A 136 -10.53 12.93 -10.00
CA MET A 136 -10.81 13.12 -8.57
C MET A 136 -10.04 14.31 -7.99
N ALA A 137 -8.80 14.56 -8.42
CA ALA A 137 -8.01 15.73 -8.02
C ALA A 137 -8.67 17.06 -8.41
N ALA A 138 -9.37 17.07 -9.55
CA ALA A 138 -10.07 18.24 -10.07
C ALA A 138 -11.47 18.45 -9.44
N ASP A 139 -11.99 17.46 -8.72
CA ASP A 139 -13.27 17.56 -8.01
C ASP A 139 -13.21 18.64 -6.91
N LEU A 140 -14.25 19.47 -6.85
CA LEU A 140 -14.33 20.62 -5.94
C LEU A 140 -14.58 20.23 -4.48
N SER A 141 -15.03 19.01 -4.22
CA SER A 141 -15.22 18.48 -2.87
C SER A 141 -13.86 18.29 -2.19
N LEU A 142 -13.68 19.00 -1.08
CA LEU A 142 -12.50 18.87 -0.25
C LEU A 142 -12.63 17.73 0.76
N GLU A 143 -13.85 17.25 1.01
CA GLU A 143 -14.11 16.20 1.98
C GLU A 143 -14.02 14.82 1.32
N PRO A 144 -13.43 13.82 2.01
CA PRO A 144 -13.40 12.46 1.52
C PRO A 144 -14.82 11.90 1.37
N GLN A 145 -15.09 11.34 0.19
CA GLN A 145 -16.32 10.63 -0.11
C GLN A 145 -15.99 9.39 -0.94
N PHE A 146 -16.74 8.31 -0.72
CA PHE A 146 -16.63 7.14 -1.58
C PHE A 146 -17.31 7.42 -2.92
N MET A 147 -16.58 7.15 -4.00
CA MET A 147 -17.05 7.29 -5.36
C MET A 147 -16.70 6.02 -6.15
N PRO A 148 -17.55 5.58 -7.08
CA PRO A 148 -17.23 4.47 -7.97
C PRO A 148 -16.03 4.80 -8.85
N SER A 149 -15.10 3.86 -8.96
CA SER A 149 -14.03 3.86 -9.95
C SER A 149 -14.50 3.21 -11.26
N PHE A 150 -13.67 3.29 -12.30
CA PHE A 150 -13.93 2.59 -13.57
C PHE A 150 -13.98 1.05 -13.42
N LEU A 151 -13.42 0.49 -12.33
CA LEU A 151 -13.51 -0.94 -12.00
C LEU A 151 -14.85 -1.32 -11.35
N GLY A 152 -15.74 -0.36 -11.11
CA GLY A 152 -16.97 -0.54 -10.33
C GLY A 152 -16.74 -0.60 -8.81
N LEU A 153 -15.49 -0.65 -8.35
CA LEU A 153 -15.15 -0.59 -6.93
C LEU A 153 -15.16 0.84 -6.42
N LEU A 154 -15.57 1.02 -5.17
CA LEU A 154 -15.52 2.30 -4.48
C LEU A 154 -14.08 2.67 -4.12
N CYS A 155 -13.78 3.96 -4.29
CA CYS A 155 -12.56 4.59 -3.81
C CYS A 155 -12.86 5.95 -3.19
N ALA A 156 -11.99 6.44 -2.32
CA ALA A 156 -12.08 7.76 -1.73
C ALA A 156 -10.70 8.40 -1.67
N ARG A 157 -10.67 9.72 -1.48
CA ARG A 157 -9.40 10.47 -1.34
C ARG A 157 -9.38 11.42 -0.15
N GLY A 158 -8.21 11.56 0.45
CA GLY A 158 -7.85 12.65 1.34
C GLY A 158 -6.85 13.59 0.66
N LEU A 159 -6.97 14.88 0.89
CA LEU A 159 -6.11 15.88 0.24
C LEU A 159 -4.89 16.21 1.12
N ILE A 160 -3.69 16.17 0.52
CA ILE A 160 -2.42 16.55 1.15
C ILE A 160 -2.17 18.03 0.84
N ARG A 161 -2.08 18.86 1.88
CA ARG A 161 -1.95 20.32 1.77
C ARG A 161 -0.67 20.78 2.43
N VAL A 162 0.12 21.57 1.71
CA VAL A 162 1.33 22.21 2.23
C VAL A 162 1.19 23.71 2.08
N GLY A 163 1.05 24.41 3.21
CA GLY A 163 0.69 25.82 3.21
C GLY A 163 -0.67 26.05 2.56
N HIS A 164 -0.71 26.82 1.47
CA HIS A 164 -1.93 27.15 0.73
C HIS A 164 -2.18 26.25 -0.49
N GLU A 165 -1.26 25.34 -0.80
CA GLU A 165 -1.31 24.53 -2.02
C GLU A 165 -1.66 23.07 -1.72
N LEU A 166 -2.47 22.47 -2.59
CA LEU A 166 -2.66 21.03 -2.63
C LEU A 166 -1.49 20.41 -3.40
N LYS A 167 -0.80 19.47 -2.77
CA LYS A 167 0.41 18.84 -3.34
C LYS A 167 0.14 17.42 -3.82
N GLY A 168 -0.81 16.73 -3.22
CA GLY A 168 -1.22 15.40 -3.67
C GLY A 168 -2.36 14.83 -2.87
N MET A 169 -2.55 13.53 -2.97
CA MET A 169 -3.72 12.83 -2.43
C MET A 169 -3.33 11.49 -1.82
N VAL A 170 -4.04 11.10 -0.76
CA VAL A 170 -4.08 9.73 -0.28
C VAL A 170 -5.35 9.11 -0.83
N PHE A 171 -5.21 8.06 -1.65
CA PHE A 171 -6.33 7.26 -2.12
C PHE A 171 -6.50 6.02 -1.26
N VAL A 172 -7.76 5.69 -1.00
CA VAL A 172 -8.19 4.40 -0.48
C VAL A 172 -9.13 3.75 -1.49
N GLY A 173 -9.12 2.43 -1.62
CA GLY A 173 -9.99 1.76 -2.59
C GLY A 173 -10.08 0.26 -2.46
N GLY A 174 -10.66 -0.36 -3.48
CA GLY A 174 -10.87 -1.81 -3.52
C GLY A 174 -12.14 -2.25 -2.78
N VAL A 175 -13.06 -1.34 -2.48
CA VAL A 175 -14.26 -1.61 -1.67
C VAL A 175 -15.47 -1.92 -2.55
N ALA A 176 -16.18 -3.00 -2.27
CA ALA A 176 -17.41 -3.37 -2.97
C ALA A 176 -18.53 -2.35 -2.69
N PRO A 177 -19.21 -1.82 -3.72
CA PRO A 177 -20.48 -1.12 -3.54
C PRO A 177 -21.61 -2.09 -3.19
N ASP A 178 -22.77 -1.57 -2.79
CA ASP A 178 -23.91 -2.38 -2.33
C ASP A 178 -24.52 -3.25 -3.45
N ASN A 179 -24.29 -2.87 -4.71
CA ASN A 179 -24.74 -3.59 -5.90
C ASN A 179 -23.66 -4.50 -6.52
N TRP A 180 -22.60 -4.83 -5.77
CA TRP A 180 -21.55 -5.76 -6.20
C TRP A 180 -22.00 -7.23 -6.12
N PRO A 181 -21.52 -8.16 -6.98
CA PRO A 181 -20.55 -8.02 -8.07
C PRO A 181 -21.12 -7.42 -9.36
N LEU A 182 -20.22 -7.09 -10.30
CA LEU A 182 -20.58 -6.61 -11.63
C LEU A 182 -21.48 -7.60 -12.39
N SER A 183 -22.47 -7.03 -13.05
CA SER A 183 -23.01 -7.43 -14.35
C SER A 183 -22.22 -8.40 -15.24
N PRO A 184 -22.72 -9.53 -15.80
CA PRO A 184 -22.00 -10.18 -16.91
C PRO A 184 -21.70 -9.21 -18.07
N THR A 185 -22.66 -8.33 -18.40
CA THR A 185 -22.45 -7.28 -19.41
C THR A 185 -21.45 -6.21 -18.96
N GLU A 186 -21.38 -5.91 -17.66
CA GLU A 186 -20.40 -4.95 -17.13
C GLU A 186 -18.98 -5.56 -17.11
N ILE A 187 -18.87 -6.86 -16.83
CA ILE A 187 -17.61 -7.61 -16.89
C ILE A 187 -17.10 -7.67 -18.33
N GLU A 188 -17.95 -8.00 -19.31
CA GLU A 188 -17.58 -7.97 -20.74
C GLU A 188 -17.05 -6.59 -21.15
N LYS A 189 -17.77 -5.52 -20.78
CA LYS A 189 -17.35 -4.15 -21.09
C LYS A 189 -16.01 -3.80 -20.43
N LEU A 190 -15.82 -4.17 -19.17
CA LEU A 190 -14.57 -3.91 -18.46
C LEU A 190 -13.40 -4.71 -19.06
N ALA A 191 -13.65 -5.95 -19.47
CA ALA A 191 -12.67 -6.81 -20.13
C ALA A 191 -12.23 -6.22 -21.47
N ASP A 192 -13.17 -5.74 -22.29
CA ASP A 192 -12.89 -5.03 -23.54
C ASP A 192 -12.08 -3.75 -23.30
N GLU A 193 -12.45 -2.96 -22.31
CA GLU A 193 -11.75 -1.73 -21.94
C GLU A 193 -10.32 -1.96 -21.44
N LEU A 194 -10.07 -3.11 -20.81
CA LEU A 194 -8.77 -3.52 -20.30
C LEU A 194 -8.00 -4.43 -21.28
N ASN A 195 -8.59 -4.76 -22.43
CA ASN A 195 -8.02 -5.68 -23.42
C ASN A 195 -7.58 -7.04 -22.81
N ILE A 196 -8.45 -7.62 -21.97
CA ILE A 196 -8.25 -8.92 -21.33
C ILE A 196 -9.45 -9.84 -21.54
N ALA A 197 -9.25 -11.14 -21.26
CA ALA A 197 -10.35 -12.10 -21.26
C ALA A 197 -11.28 -11.88 -20.04
N PRO A 198 -12.61 -11.90 -20.19
CA PRO A 198 -13.58 -11.74 -19.10
C PRO A 198 -13.35 -12.70 -17.94
N GLU A 199 -12.91 -13.93 -18.22
CA GLU A 199 -12.65 -14.96 -17.22
C GLU A 199 -11.58 -14.55 -16.20
N ARG A 200 -10.65 -13.67 -16.60
CA ARG A 200 -9.63 -13.13 -15.70
C ARG A 200 -10.23 -12.21 -14.63
N ILE A 201 -11.31 -11.49 -14.97
CA ILE A 201 -12.07 -10.64 -14.04
C ILE A 201 -12.97 -11.53 -13.18
N GLU A 202 -13.70 -12.45 -13.80
CA GLU A 202 -14.63 -13.37 -13.10
C GLU A 202 -13.94 -14.21 -12.03
N ALA A 203 -12.72 -14.69 -12.30
CA ALA A 203 -11.95 -15.52 -11.38
C ALA A 203 -11.67 -14.84 -10.03
N HIS A 204 -11.65 -13.51 -9.99
CA HIS A 204 -11.32 -12.73 -8.80
C HIS A 204 -12.42 -11.73 -8.41
N ILE A 205 -13.60 -11.77 -9.03
CA ILE A 205 -14.64 -10.74 -8.88
C ILE A 205 -15.09 -10.56 -7.42
N ASN A 206 -14.98 -11.60 -6.59
CA ASN A 206 -15.34 -11.56 -5.18
C ASN A 206 -14.15 -11.24 -4.25
N ASP A 207 -12.93 -11.11 -4.77
CA ASP A 207 -11.72 -10.89 -3.98
C ASP A 207 -11.50 -9.39 -3.71
N VAL A 208 -12.50 -8.76 -3.08
CA VAL A 208 -12.61 -7.31 -2.83
C VAL A 208 -12.87 -7.04 -1.34
N PHE A 209 -12.72 -5.78 -0.90
CA PHE A 209 -13.03 -5.41 0.48
C PHE A 209 -14.54 -5.17 0.65
N GLU A 210 -15.17 -5.90 1.57
CA GLU A 210 -16.55 -5.64 1.98
C GLU A 210 -16.56 -4.82 3.27
N MET A 211 -17.37 -3.77 3.30
CA MET A 211 -17.47 -2.85 4.44
C MET A 211 -18.89 -2.35 4.61
N ASP A 212 -19.39 -2.38 5.84
CA ASP A 212 -20.63 -1.71 6.22
C ASP A 212 -20.49 -0.18 6.25
N LEU A 213 -21.61 0.52 6.46
CA LEU A 213 -21.65 1.98 6.42
C LEU A 213 -20.80 2.63 7.53
N ASP A 214 -20.77 2.03 8.72
CA ASP A 214 -20.00 2.54 9.85
C ASP A 214 -18.50 2.45 9.55
N ARG A 215 -18.05 1.31 9.02
CA ARG A 215 -16.67 1.11 8.60
C ARG A 215 -16.28 2.01 7.44
N ARG A 216 -17.17 2.22 6.46
CA ARG A 216 -16.94 3.19 5.37
C ARG A 216 -16.75 4.60 5.95
N THR A 217 -17.59 5.02 6.89
CA THR A 217 -17.47 6.34 7.54
C THR A 217 -16.15 6.49 8.31
N GLU A 218 -15.72 5.44 8.99
CA GLU A 218 -14.42 5.39 9.68
C GLU A 218 -13.27 5.57 8.68
N VAL A 219 -13.26 4.83 7.57
CA VAL A 219 -12.25 4.95 6.51
C VAL A 219 -12.15 6.36 5.96
N LEU A 220 -13.29 7.03 5.70
CA LEU A 220 -13.31 8.43 5.23
C LEU A 220 -12.66 9.39 6.25
N THR A 221 -12.84 9.12 7.54
CA THR A 221 -12.16 9.89 8.59
C THR A 221 -10.64 9.64 8.57
N PHE A 222 -10.21 8.39 8.42
CA PHE A 222 -8.80 8.05 8.43
C PHE A 222 -8.06 8.50 7.18
N VAL A 223 -8.66 8.44 5.98
CA VAL A 223 -7.97 8.85 4.75
C VAL A 223 -7.52 10.32 4.82
N GLN A 224 -8.36 11.22 5.37
CA GLN A 224 -7.93 12.61 5.59
C GLN A 224 -6.91 12.74 6.73
N ARG A 225 -6.99 11.92 7.79
CA ARG A 225 -5.97 11.92 8.85
C ARG A 225 -4.60 11.49 8.33
N ILE A 226 -4.53 10.48 7.47
CA ILE A 226 -3.29 10.06 6.83
C ILE A 226 -2.74 11.21 5.98
N ALA A 227 -3.59 11.87 5.19
CA ALA A 227 -3.18 13.01 4.37
C ALA A 227 -2.65 14.18 5.23
N ASN A 228 -3.24 14.42 6.40
CA ASN A 228 -2.76 15.42 7.36
C ASN A 228 -1.40 15.03 7.96
N ILE A 229 -1.17 13.75 8.27
CA ILE A 229 0.13 13.25 8.75
C ILE A 229 1.22 13.53 7.70
N VAL A 230 0.95 13.20 6.43
CA VAL A 230 1.88 13.46 5.33
C VAL A 230 2.14 14.97 5.16
N SER A 231 1.08 15.78 5.27
CA SER A 231 1.17 17.25 5.25
C SER A 231 2.08 17.79 6.36
N HIS A 232 1.96 17.27 7.58
CA HIS A 232 2.81 17.64 8.71
C HIS A 232 4.27 17.23 8.51
N ILE A 233 4.53 16.02 8.01
CA ILE A 233 5.88 15.55 7.69
C ILE A 233 6.56 16.51 6.70
N MET A 234 5.83 16.94 5.67
CA MET A 234 6.34 17.90 4.70
C MET A 234 6.61 19.27 5.32
N HIS A 235 5.70 19.77 6.16
CA HIS A 235 5.87 21.06 6.80
C HIS A 235 7.13 21.12 7.68
N GLU A 236 7.34 20.12 8.53
CA GLU A 236 8.52 20.00 9.38
C GLU A 236 9.81 19.91 8.56
N ARG A 237 9.80 19.12 7.48
CA ARG A 237 10.96 18.97 6.60
C ARG A 237 11.30 20.27 5.88
N ASN A 238 10.30 21.00 5.39
CA ASN A 238 10.51 22.29 4.75
C ASN A 238 11.06 23.33 5.73
N ALA A 239 10.59 23.33 6.99
CA ALA A 239 11.12 24.20 8.03
C ALA A 239 12.58 23.90 8.40
N LEU A 240 13.00 22.63 8.31
CA LEU A 240 14.40 22.23 8.56
C LEU A 240 15.36 22.55 7.39
N LEU A 241 14.83 22.73 6.18
CA LEU A 241 15.61 23.01 4.97
C LEU A 241 15.66 24.50 4.59
N ALA A 242 14.88 25.34 5.28
CA ALA A 242 14.84 26.80 5.12
C ALA A 242 15.88 27.49 6.03
#